data_AF-A0A0D0CNL5-F1
#
_entry.id   AF-A0A0D0CNL5-F1
#
_cell.length_a   1.000
_cell.length_b   1.000
_cell.length_c   1.000
_cell.angle_alpha   90.00
_cell.angle_beta   90.00
_cell.angle_gamma   90.00
#
_symmetry.space_group_name_H-M   'P 1'
#
loop_
_entity.id
_entity.type
_entity.pdbx_description
1 polymer ?
#
loop_
_entity_poly.entity_id
_entity_poly.type
_entity_poly.pdbx_seq_one_letter_code
_entity_poly.pdbx_strand_id
1 'polypeptide(L)'
;ACPKFPDSEWNNIILGKPINLDTIFTGIDLKISCGIYSAPSKTILTGQDWHTAWICTAHAYWFAFPHRASELEWYGEYITQKFAHHKQQFHDRVIEFNKSIQKHVA
;
A
#
# COMPACT_ATOMS: atom_id res chain seq x y z
N ALA A 1 -17.04 5.20 7.50
CA ALA A 1 -16.71 4.41 8.71
C ALA A 1 -15.19 4.19 8.75
N CYS A 2 -14.58 4.05 9.93
CA CYS A 2 -13.13 3.81 10.05
C CYS A 2 -12.75 2.49 9.37
N PRO A 3 -11.76 2.46 8.43
CA PRO A 3 -11.37 1.23 7.77
C PRO A 3 -10.69 0.27 8.75
N LYS A 4 -10.95 -1.04 8.59
CA LYS A 4 -10.25 -2.06 9.37
C LYS A 4 -8.80 -2.14 8.89
N PHE A 5 -7.87 -1.68 9.70
CA PHE A 5 -6.45 -1.56 9.36
C PHE A 5 -5.61 -1.87 10.61
N PRO A 6 -4.43 -2.48 10.49
CA PRO A 6 -3.64 -2.88 11.66
C PRO A 6 -3.25 -1.67 12.53
N ASP A 7 -3.38 -1.80 13.85
CA ASP A 7 -3.07 -0.70 14.79
C ASP A 7 -1.62 -0.22 14.69
N SER A 8 -0.67 -1.12 14.37
CA SER A 8 0.72 -0.77 14.13
C SER A 8 0.87 0.19 12.94
N GLU A 9 0.11 -0.06 11.87
CA GLU A 9 0.17 0.74 10.65
C GLU A 9 -0.64 2.03 10.79
N TRP A 10 -1.73 2.04 11.56
CA TRP A 10 -2.40 3.28 11.95
C TRP A 10 -1.46 4.24 12.66
N ASN A 11 -0.69 3.73 13.63
CA ASN A 11 0.32 4.54 14.30
C ASN A 11 1.39 5.05 13.33
N ASN A 12 1.81 4.24 12.35
CA ASN A 12 2.75 4.70 11.33
C ASN A 12 2.18 5.84 10.50
N ILE A 13 0.92 5.74 10.04
CA ILE A 13 0.23 6.79 9.29
C ILE A 13 0.18 8.09 10.10
N ILE A 14 -0.24 8.04 11.36
CA ILE A 14 -0.39 9.23 12.22
C ILE A 14 0.96 9.87 12.55
N LEU A 15 1.99 9.04 12.76
CA LEU A 15 3.34 9.50 13.09
C LEU A 15 4.19 9.85 11.85
N GLY A 16 3.62 9.73 10.64
CA GLY A 16 4.35 9.96 9.39
C GLY A 16 5.46 8.94 9.12
N LYS A 17 5.44 7.76 9.77
CA LYS A 17 6.45 6.72 9.59
C LYS A 17 6.18 5.88 8.34
N PRO A 18 7.23 5.27 7.75
CA PRO A 18 7.04 4.36 6.63
C PRO A 18 6.16 3.18 7.02
N ILE A 19 5.17 2.89 6.18
CA ILE A 19 4.22 1.79 6.34
C ILE A 19 4.82 0.47 5.89
N ASN A 20 4.37 -0.63 6.50
CA ASN A 20 4.72 -1.97 6.05
C ASN A 20 3.58 -2.60 5.23
N LEU A 21 3.70 -2.51 3.90
CA LEU A 21 2.74 -3.10 2.98
C LEU A 21 2.66 -4.64 3.10
N ASP A 22 3.75 -5.32 3.48
CA ASP A 22 3.73 -6.76 3.71
C ASP A 22 2.87 -7.10 4.94
N THR A 23 2.89 -6.28 5.99
CA THR A 23 2.01 -6.43 7.17
C THR A 23 0.54 -6.22 6.81
N ILE A 24 0.25 -5.29 5.91
CA ILE A 24 -1.12 -5.01 5.44
C ILE A 24 -1.63 -6.15 4.55
N PHE A 25 -0.75 -6.70 3.70
CA PHE A 25 -1.05 -7.79 2.80
C PHE A 25 -1.17 -9.15 3.52
N THR A 26 -0.34 -9.40 4.54
CA THR A 26 -0.41 -10.59 5.40
C THR A 26 -1.53 -10.53 6.43
N GLY A 27 -1.82 -9.34 6.96
CA GLY A 27 -2.61 -9.13 8.16
C GLY A 27 -4.12 -9.08 7.96
N ILE A 28 -4.65 -9.37 6.77
CA ILE A 28 -6.07 -9.18 6.50
C ILE A 28 -6.58 -10.27 5.56
N ASP A 29 -7.69 -10.91 5.95
CA ASP A 29 -8.71 -11.31 4.98
C ASP A 29 -9.08 -10.05 4.17
N LEU A 30 -8.36 -9.80 3.08
CA LEU A 30 -8.51 -8.64 2.18
C LEU A 30 -9.98 -8.40 1.78
N LYS A 31 -10.77 -9.48 1.84
CA LYS A 31 -12.23 -9.53 1.73
C LYS A 31 -12.97 -8.52 2.63
N ILE A 32 -12.50 -8.28 3.86
CA ILE A 32 -13.24 -7.49 4.88
C ILE A 32 -12.72 -6.06 4.99
N SER A 33 -11.41 -5.83 4.85
CA SER A 33 -10.83 -4.47 4.97
C SER A 33 -11.07 -3.60 3.73
N CYS A 34 -10.98 -4.22 2.55
CA CYS A 34 -10.98 -3.49 1.27
C CYS A 34 -12.03 -3.97 0.28
N GLY A 35 -12.77 -5.03 0.60
CA GLY A 35 -13.76 -5.62 -0.30
C GLY A 35 -13.16 -6.39 -1.49
N ILE A 36 -11.86 -6.73 -1.44
CA ILE A 36 -11.14 -7.38 -2.53
C ILE A 36 -10.85 -8.85 -2.19
N TYR A 37 -11.15 -9.76 -3.11
CA TYR A 37 -10.85 -11.20 -2.96
C TYR A 37 -9.40 -11.48 -3.36
N SER A 38 -8.50 -11.63 -2.40
CA SER A 38 -7.17 -12.19 -2.66
C SER A 38 -6.74 -13.11 -1.52
N ALA A 39 -6.02 -14.17 -1.88
CA ALA A 39 -5.50 -15.14 -0.90
C ALA A 39 -4.40 -14.47 -0.06
N PRO A 40 -4.37 -14.66 1.26
CA PRO A 40 -3.32 -14.10 2.10
C PRO A 40 -1.98 -14.71 1.71
N SER A 41 -1.08 -13.88 1.18
CA SER A 41 0.32 -14.25 0.91
C SER A 41 1.24 -13.52 1.87
N LYS A 42 2.37 -14.15 2.20
CA LYS A 42 3.29 -13.67 3.23
C LYS A 42 4.12 -12.45 2.78
N THR A 43 4.16 -12.18 1.49
CA THR A 43 5.02 -11.14 0.90
C THR A 43 4.42 -10.65 -0.41
N ILE A 44 4.52 -9.34 -0.64
CA ILE A 44 4.18 -8.72 -1.91
C ILE A 44 5.26 -9.07 -2.93
N LEU A 45 4.90 -9.77 -4.00
CA LEU A 45 5.85 -10.20 -5.04
C LEU A 45 5.53 -9.61 -6.41
N THR A 46 4.27 -9.24 -6.65
CA THR A 46 3.81 -8.72 -7.93
C THR A 46 3.24 -7.32 -7.81
N GLY A 47 3.15 -6.61 -8.94
CA GLY A 47 2.43 -5.34 -9.01
C GLY A 47 0.95 -5.46 -8.59
N GLN A 48 0.31 -6.61 -8.80
CA GLN A 48 -1.08 -6.84 -8.38
C GLN A 48 -1.21 -6.96 -6.86
N ASP A 49 -0.28 -7.69 -6.23
CA ASP A 49 -0.20 -7.80 -4.76
C ASP A 49 0.02 -6.41 -4.15
N TRP A 50 0.95 -5.64 -4.74
CA TRP A 50 1.25 -4.28 -4.31
C TRP A 50 0.04 -3.37 -4.45
N HIS A 51 -0.64 -3.39 -5.60
CA HIS A 51 -1.80 -2.54 -5.86
C HIS A 51 -2.93 -2.86 -4.87
N THR A 52 -3.15 -4.13 -4.58
CA THR A 52 -4.15 -4.58 -3.60
C THR A 52 -3.85 -4.05 -2.20
N ALA A 53 -2.61 -4.18 -1.73
CA ALA A 53 -2.18 -3.61 -0.45
C ALA A 53 -2.25 -2.08 -0.44
N TRP A 54 -1.92 -1.44 -1.57
CA TRP A 54 -1.95 0.02 -1.72
C TRP A 54 -3.36 0.58 -1.60
N ILE A 55 -4.39 -0.03 -2.20
CA ILE A 55 -5.78 0.45 -2.07
C ILE A 55 -6.21 0.47 -0.60
N CYS A 56 -5.91 -0.59 0.15
CA CYS A 56 -6.22 -0.67 1.59
C CYS A 56 -5.55 0.49 2.34
N THR A 57 -4.28 0.73 2.02
CA THR A 57 -3.48 1.78 2.63
C THR A 57 -4.01 3.17 2.26
N ALA A 58 -4.33 3.40 0.99
CA ALA A 58 -4.85 4.66 0.49
C ALA A 58 -6.18 5.02 1.17
N HIS A 59 -7.07 4.05 1.42
CA HIS A 59 -8.29 4.28 2.19
C HIS A 59 -8.00 4.70 3.65
N ALA A 60 -7.02 4.09 4.30
CA ALA A 60 -6.62 4.48 5.65
C ALA A 60 -6.01 5.89 5.67
N TYR A 61 -5.11 6.20 4.73
CA TYR A 61 -4.55 7.55 4.58
C TYR A 61 -5.61 8.60 4.25
N TRP A 62 -6.55 8.29 3.35
CA TRP A 62 -7.63 9.20 3.00
C TRP A 62 -8.55 9.49 4.20
N PHE A 63 -8.84 8.47 5.01
CA PHE A 63 -9.62 8.64 6.23
C PHE A 63 -8.91 9.55 7.25
N ALA A 64 -7.60 9.39 7.44
CA ALA A 64 -6.82 10.23 8.37
C ALA A 64 -6.51 11.63 7.83
N PHE A 65 -6.21 11.74 6.54
CA PHE A 65 -5.76 12.96 5.87
C PHE A 65 -6.55 13.22 4.57
N PRO A 66 -7.84 13.62 4.66
CA PRO A 66 -8.69 13.80 3.48
C PRO A 66 -8.13 14.80 2.46
N HIS A 67 -7.39 15.81 2.94
CA HIS A 67 -6.79 16.85 2.10
C HIS A 67 -5.67 16.35 1.19
N ARG A 68 -5.10 15.15 1.43
CA ARG A 68 -4.05 14.55 0.59
C ARG A 68 -4.58 13.53 -0.43
N ALA A 69 -5.90 13.42 -0.60
CA ALA A 69 -6.51 12.40 -1.46
C ALA A 69 -5.91 12.39 -2.89
N SER A 70 -5.81 13.56 -3.53
CA SER A 70 -5.27 13.67 -4.90
C SER A 70 -3.78 13.30 -4.98
N GLU A 71 -2.99 13.65 -3.96
CA GLU A 71 -1.57 13.27 -3.88
C GLU A 71 -1.41 11.75 -3.81
N LEU A 72 -2.22 11.09 -2.96
CA LEU A 72 -2.21 9.64 -2.78
C LEU A 72 -2.65 8.88 -4.03
N GLU A 73 -3.65 9.42 -4.74
CA GLU A 73 -4.12 8.88 -6.02
C GLU A 73 -3.00 8.93 -7.07
N TRP A 74 -2.42 10.11 -7.30
CA TRP A 74 -1.32 10.29 -8.26
C TRP A 74 -0.10 9.44 -7.92
N TYR A 75 0.24 9.32 -6.64
CA TYR A 75 1.33 8.45 -6.21
C TYR A 75 1.02 6.97 -6.51
N GLY A 76 -0.20 6.53 -6.22
CA GLY A 76 -0.66 5.18 -6.51
C GLY A 76 -0.58 4.83 -7.99
N GLU A 77 -1.04 5.74 -8.85
CA GLU A 77 -0.94 5.63 -10.30
C GLU A 77 0.50 5.57 -10.78
N TYR A 78 1.37 6.45 -10.26
CA TYR A 78 2.78 6.51 -10.63
C TYR A 78 3.51 5.19 -10.37
N ILE A 79 3.31 4.58 -9.20
CA ILE A 79 3.93 3.30 -8.88
C ILE A 79 3.29 2.15 -9.68
N THR A 80 1.97 2.17 -9.88
CA THR A 80 1.27 1.19 -10.74
C THR A 80 1.84 1.22 -12.16
N GLN A 81 2.06 2.42 -12.72
CA GLN A 81 2.69 2.57 -14.04
C GLN A 81 4.10 1.99 -14.07
N LYS A 82 4.90 2.12 -13.00
CA LYS A 82 6.23 1.48 -12.95
C LYS A 82 6.13 -0.04 -13.04
N PHE A 83 5.18 -0.67 -12.36
CA PHE A 83 4.94 -2.10 -12.51
C PHE A 83 4.51 -2.47 -13.93
N ALA A 84 3.67 -1.67 -14.59
CA ALA A 84 3.23 -1.91 -15.95
C ALA A 84 4.36 -1.80 -17.00
N HIS A 85 5.32 -0.89 -16.79
CA HIS A 85 6.46 -0.70 -17.69
C HIS A 85 7.56 -1.75 -17.52
N HIS A 86 7.61 -2.44 -16.39
CA HIS A 86 8.66 -3.41 -16.09
C HIS A 86 8.14 -4.84 -16.14
N LYS A 87 8.95 -5.74 -16.71
CA LYS A 87 8.67 -7.19 -16.65
C LYS A 87 8.62 -7.65 -15.19
N GLN A 88 7.82 -8.68 -14.91
CA GLN A 88 7.63 -9.22 -13.57
C GLN A 88 8.93 -9.56 -12.83
N GLN A 89 9.97 -10.00 -13.54
CA GLN A 89 11.31 -10.27 -12.99
C GLN A 89 12.02 -9.05 -12.37
N PHE A 90 11.51 -7.84 -12.59
CA PHE A 90 12.04 -6.59 -12.04
C PHE A 90 11.06 -5.91 -11.07
N HIS A 91 9.96 -6.57 -10.69
CA HIS A 91 8.97 -6.03 -9.76
C HIS A 91 9.54 -5.85 -8.35
N ASP A 92 10.49 -6.68 -7.96
CA ASP A 92 11.31 -6.53 -6.75
C ASP A 92 11.94 -5.13 -6.64
N ARG A 93 12.55 -4.64 -7.73
CA ARG A 93 13.17 -3.30 -7.78
C ARG A 93 12.16 -2.19 -7.65
N VAL A 94 10.96 -2.36 -8.20
CA VAL A 94 9.86 -1.38 -8.06
C VAL A 94 9.37 -1.34 -6.61
N ILE A 95 9.28 -2.49 -5.94
CA ILE A 95 8.92 -2.59 -4.51
C ILE A 95 9.99 -1.90 -3.64
N GLU A 96 11.27 -2.17 -3.87
CA GLU A 96 12.38 -1.52 -3.14
C GLU A 96 12.42 -0.01 -3.38
N PHE A 97 12.17 0.42 -4.61
CA PHE A 97 12.05 1.82 -4.97
C PHE A 97 10.90 2.49 -4.20
N ASN A 98 9.71 1.89 -4.16
CA ASN A 98 8.58 2.38 -3.36
C ASN A 98 8.92 2.48 -1.87
N LYS A 99 9.55 1.44 -1.30
CA LYS A 99 10.01 1.44 0.10
C LYS A 99 11.01 2.58 0.37
N SER A 100 11.84 2.91 -0.61
CA SER A 100 12.82 4.00 -0.49
C SER A 100 12.17 5.39 -0.53
N ILE A 101 11.16 5.58 -1.40
CA ILE A 101 10.38 6.84 -1.42
C ILE A 101 9.68 7.07 -0.08
N GLN A 102 8.98 6.06 0.44
CA GLN A 102 8.25 6.18 1.69
C GLN A 102 9.15 6.53 2.88
N LYS A 103 10.40 6.04 2.89
CA LYS A 103 11.40 6.42 3.91
C LYS A 103 11.90 7.85 3.77
N HIS A 104 11.84 8.45 2.58
CA HIS A 104 12.32 9.80 2.32
C HIS A 104 11.27 10.87 2.61
N VAL A 105 9.99 10.55 2.38
CA VAL A 105 8.85 11.45 2.63
C VAL A 105 8.45 11.50 4.12
N ALA A 106 8.81 10.44 4.86
CA ALA A 106 8.62 10.30 6.31
C ALA A 106 9.56 11.20 7.15
#